data_AF-A0AAD9JIJ7-F1
#
_entry.id   AF-A0AAD9JIJ7-F1
#
_cell.length_a   1.000
_cell.length_b   1.000
_cell.length_c   1.000
_cell.angle_alpha   90.00
_cell.angle_beta   90.00
_cell.angle_gamma   90.00
#
_symmetry.space_group_name_H-M   'P 1'
#
loop_
_entity.id
_entity.type
_entity.pdbx_description
1 polymer ?
#
loop_
_entity_poly.entity_id
_entity_poly.type
_entity_poly.pdbx_seq_one_letter_code
_entity_poly.pdbx_strand_id
1 'polypeptide(L)'
;MNKASAVTKAATPTIHQESVHIRLEEKITLVGNRDGGLQNLEVHGLVTLKITDEKLGRIKLAIDNTDDKGIQLQTHPNVDKKLFLTSGLIALKNPTKPFPMNQDIGVLKWRFQTHDDSFMPLSINCWPNPTGSGCDVNIIYELERTDMELNDVIISVPLPAGVGAPVVSECDGDYHHDSRKCTLEWSLPVIDESNKSGSMEFSISGMPDDFFPVTVSFISKKLYCDIQFRDARQVDDSVPVKYSSEILFYVDKYEIV
;
A
#
# COMPACT_ATOMS: atom_id res chain seq x y z
N MET A 1 1.84 16.05 -13.54
CA MET A 1 0.73 15.24 -14.06
C MET A 1 0.92 13.82 -13.56
N ASN A 2 0.23 13.46 -12.48
CA ASN A 2 0.42 12.21 -11.75
C ASN A 2 -0.15 11.02 -12.54
N LYS A 3 0.73 10.20 -13.14
CA LYS A 3 0.37 8.92 -13.76
C LYS A 3 0.86 7.69 -12.99
N ALA A 4 1.71 7.86 -11.97
CA ALA A 4 2.23 6.74 -11.17
C ALA A 4 1.14 6.06 -10.31
N SER A 5 0.21 6.85 -9.75
CA SER A 5 -0.85 6.37 -8.83
C SER A 5 -1.94 5.51 -9.50
N ALA A 6 -1.95 5.39 -10.85
CA ALA A 6 -2.95 4.62 -11.58
C ALA A 6 -2.56 3.15 -11.83
N VAL A 7 -1.28 2.80 -11.70
CA VAL A 7 -0.77 1.48 -12.11
C VAL A 7 -1.04 0.41 -11.04
N THR A 8 -1.06 0.76 -9.76
CA THR A 8 -1.25 -0.19 -8.64
C THR A 8 -2.70 -0.62 -8.41
N LYS A 9 -3.71 0.18 -8.79
CA LYS A 9 -5.13 -0.18 -8.58
C LYS A 9 -5.67 -1.17 -9.62
N ALA A 10 -5.00 -1.33 -10.76
CA ALA A 10 -5.51 -2.10 -11.90
C ALA A 10 -5.32 -3.62 -11.78
N ALA A 11 -4.61 -4.11 -10.76
CA ALA A 11 -4.21 -5.51 -10.64
C ALA A 11 -5.19 -6.40 -9.84
N THR A 12 -6.20 -5.86 -9.14
CA THR A 12 -7.15 -6.70 -8.38
C THR A 12 -8.21 -7.32 -9.30
N PRO A 13 -8.34 -8.66 -9.34
CA PRO A 13 -9.37 -9.32 -10.15
C PRO A 13 -10.77 -8.92 -9.69
N THR A 14 -11.70 -8.83 -10.65
CA THR A 14 -13.10 -8.49 -10.38
C THR A 14 -13.75 -9.59 -9.52
N ILE A 15 -13.86 -9.33 -8.23
CA ILE A 15 -14.55 -10.20 -7.29
C ILE A 15 -16.07 -10.12 -7.47
N HIS A 16 -16.74 -11.24 -7.22
CA HIS A 16 -18.19 -11.27 -7.13
C HIS A 16 -18.65 -10.37 -5.97
N GLN A 17 -19.45 -9.35 -6.26
CA GLN A 17 -19.95 -8.41 -5.26
C GLN A 17 -21.33 -8.84 -4.75
N GLU A 18 -21.45 -9.05 -3.44
CA GLU A 18 -22.74 -9.22 -2.79
C GLU A 18 -23.45 -7.86 -2.67
N SER A 19 -24.74 -7.88 -2.27
CA SER A 19 -25.53 -6.66 -2.14
C SER A 19 -25.03 -5.69 -1.07
N VAL A 20 -24.22 -6.18 -0.13
CA VAL A 20 -23.41 -5.38 0.78
C VAL A 20 -21.95 -5.66 0.46
N HIS A 21 -21.25 -4.65 -0.05
CA HIS A 21 -19.85 -4.75 -0.41
C HIS A 21 -19.02 -3.76 0.41
N ILE A 22 -17.95 -4.26 1.02
CA ILE A 22 -17.03 -3.48 1.85
C ILE A 22 -15.66 -3.48 1.18
N ARG A 23 -15.05 -2.31 1.01
CA ARG A 23 -13.65 -2.22 0.58
C ARG A 23 -12.84 -1.53 1.66
N LEU A 24 -11.74 -2.17 2.06
CA LEU A 24 -10.72 -1.60 2.93
C LEU A 24 -9.50 -1.31 2.07
N GLU A 25 -9.20 -0.03 1.88
CA GLU A 25 -8.04 0.40 1.09
C GLU A 25 -7.08 1.16 2.00
N GLU A 26 -5.79 0.91 1.85
CA GLU A 26 -4.72 1.73 2.38
C GLU A 26 -3.74 2.11 1.29
N LYS A 27 -3.21 3.32 1.40
CA LYS A 27 -2.12 3.80 0.56
C LYS A 27 -0.97 4.32 1.39
N ILE A 28 0.26 3.96 1.01
CA ILE A 28 1.49 4.46 1.64
C ILE A 28 2.14 5.55 0.79
N THR A 29 2.66 6.57 1.48
CA THR A 29 3.57 7.59 0.95
C THR A 29 4.83 7.59 1.81
N LEU A 30 5.95 7.20 1.24
CA LEU A 30 7.24 7.13 1.92
C LEU A 30 8.32 7.90 1.15
N VAL A 31 9.14 8.65 1.89
CA VAL A 31 10.38 9.24 1.40
C VAL A 31 11.50 8.89 2.38
N GLY A 32 12.45 8.09 1.93
CA GLY A 32 13.67 7.72 2.65
C GLY A 32 14.90 8.38 2.05
N ASN A 33 15.98 8.43 2.81
CA ASN A 33 17.29 8.93 2.39
C ASN A 33 18.19 7.78 1.95
N ARG A 34 19.20 8.09 1.12
CA ARG A 34 20.25 7.11 0.72
C ARG A 34 21.03 6.49 1.89
N ASP A 35 21.07 7.16 3.04
CA ASP A 35 21.75 6.69 4.25
C ASP A 35 20.87 5.78 5.14
N GLY A 36 19.66 5.44 4.68
CA GLY A 36 18.70 4.61 5.40
C GLY A 36 17.75 5.39 6.30
N GLY A 37 17.95 6.69 6.52
CA GLY A 37 17.06 7.49 7.35
C GLY A 37 15.68 7.74 6.71
N LEU A 38 14.63 7.79 7.51
CA LEU A 38 13.27 8.12 7.04
C LEU A 38 13.03 9.65 7.08
N GLN A 39 12.66 10.25 5.95
CA GLN A 39 12.19 11.65 5.94
C GLN A 39 10.73 11.75 6.33
N ASN A 40 9.86 10.88 5.79
CA ASN A 40 8.43 10.88 6.09
C ASN A 40 7.78 9.56 5.66
N LEU A 41 6.92 9.01 6.50
CA LEU A 41 6.02 7.92 6.16
C LEU A 41 4.59 8.33 6.53
N GLU A 42 3.68 8.25 5.57
CA GLU A 42 2.25 8.41 5.77
C GLU A 42 1.48 7.20 5.24
N VAL A 43 0.50 6.72 6.00
CA VAL A 43 -0.50 5.76 5.52
C VAL A 43 -1.88 6.38 5.66
N HIS A 44 -2.64 6.40 4.56
CA HIS A 44 -4.06 6.77 4.59
C HIS A 44 -4.89 5.56 4.27
N GLY A 45 -5.87 5.27 5.12
CA GLY A 45 -6.83 4.21 4.85
C GLY A 45 -8.28 4.66 4.87
N LEU A 46 -9.12 3.85 4.23
CA LEU A 46 -10.52 4.12 4.00
C LEU A 46 -11.32 2.81 3.98
N VAL A 47 -12.40 2.76 4.75
CA VAL A 47 -13.48 1.78 4.57
C VAL A 47 -14.56 2.41 3.71
N THR A 48 -14.82 1.79 2.55
CA THR A 48 -15.90 2.14 1.64
C THR A 48 -17.00 1.09 1.72
N LEU A 49 -18.25 1.54 1.85
CA LEU A 49 -19.45 0.71 1.86
C LEU A 49 -20.27 0.99 0.60
N LYS A 50 -20.73 -0.09 -0.05
CA LYS A 50 -21.71 -0.04 -1.14
C LYS A 50 -22.86 -0.99 -0.83
N ILE A 51 -24.09 -0.49 -0.97
CA ILE A 51 -25.32 -1.26 -0.77
C ILE A 51 -26.18 -1.18 -2.02
N THR A 52 -26.65 -2.32 -2.51
CA THR A 52 -27.51 -2.41 -3.72
C THR A 52 -28.90 -2.98 -3.44
N ASP A 53 -29.13 -3.63 -2.29
CA ASP A 53 -30.45 -4.10 -1.84
C ASP A 53 -31.02 -3.16 -0.77
N GLU A 54 -32.23 -2.65 -0.98
CA GLU A 54 -32.90 -1.71 -0.07
C GLU A 54 -33.15 -2.34 1.31
N LYS A 55 -33.39 -3.65 1.35
CA LYS A 55 -33.63 -4.40 2.60
C LYS A 55 -32.38 -4.41 3.49
N LEU A 56 -31.21 -4.18 2.91
CA LEU A 56 -29.92 -4.14 3.59
C LEU A 56 -29.40 -2.71 3.77
N GLY A 57 -30.25 -1.69 3.56
CA GLY A 57 -29.88 -0.29 3.77
C GLY A 57 -29.59 0.06 5.23
N ARG A 58 -30.16 -0.67 6.19
CA ARG A 58 -30.06 -0.41 7.63
C ARG A 58 -29.21 -1.47 8.33
N ILE A 59 -27.88 -1.31 8.22
CA ILE A 59 -26.90 -2.24 8.79
C ILE A 59 -25.92 -1.56 9.76
N LYS A 60 -25.21 -2.38 10.53
CA LYS A 60 -24.05 -2.02 11.34
C LYS A 60 -22.86 -2.85 10.87
N LEU A 61 -21.68 -2.24 10.77
CA LEU A 61 -20.43 -2.93 10.44
C LEU A 61 -19.58 -3.01 11.70
N ALA A 62 -19.06 -4.20 12.01
CA ALA A 62 -18.08 -4.38 13.08
C ALA A 62 -16.66 -4.26 12.52
N ILE A 63 -15.89 -3.34 13.10
CA ILE A 63 -14.48 -3.10 12.81
C ILE A 63 -13.68 -3.36 14.08
N ASP A 64 -12.69 -4.22 13.95
CA ASP A 64 -11.65 -4.40 14.94
C ASP A 64 -10.50 -3.45 14.65
N ASN A 65 -10.04 -2.77 15.69
CA ASN A 65 -8.84 -1.95 15.65
C ASN A 65 -7.94 -2.40 16.78
N THR A 66 -6.90 -3.16 16.44
CA THR A 66 -5.85 -3.59 17.35
C THR A 66 -4.55 -2.83 17.12
N ASP A 67 -4.60 -1.75 16.33
CA ASP A 67 -3.44 -0.93 15.99
C ASP A 67 -2.94 -0.15 17.22
N ASP A 68 -1.63 -0.21 17.42
CA ASP A 68 -0.89 0.42 18.52
C ASP A 68 0.02 1.57 18.04
N LYS A 69 0.01 1.90 16.74
CA LYS A 69 0.89 2.89 16.11
C LYS A 69 0.41 4.32 16.30
N GLY A 70 -0.77 4.50 16.90
CA GLY A 70 -1.37 5.82 17.14
C GLY A 70 -2.06 6.40 15.91
N ILE A 71 -2.70 5.55 15.08
CA ILE A 71 -3.50 6.00 13.94
C ILE A 71 -4.63 6.98 14.34
N GLN A 72 -4.85 7.99 13.49
CA GLN A 72 -5.91 8.99 13.68
C GLN A 72 -7.18 8.58 12.93
N LEU A 73 -8.21 8.14 13.68
CA LEU A 73 -9.48 7.70 13.12
C LEU A 73 -10.49 8.84 12.93
N GLN A 74 -11.20 8.84 11.80
CA GLN A 74 -12.32 9.75 11.53
C GLN A 74 -13.48 9.00 10.86
N THR A 75 -14.65 9.04 11.48
CA THR A 75 -15.90 8.49 10.90
C THR A 75 -16.58 9.51 10.00
N HIS A 76 -17.40 9.05 9.06
CA HIS A 76 -18.27 9.92 8.25
C HIS A 76 -19.21 10.77 9.15
N PRO A 77 -19.59 12.02 8.78
CA PRO A 77 -20.44 12.88 9.61
C PRO A 77 -21.77 12.28 10.06
N ASN A 78 -22.34 11.39 9.26
CA ASN A 78 -23.60 10.70 9.56
C ASN A 78 -23.43 9.40 10.37
N VAL A 79 -22.20 8.94 10.61
CA VAL A 79 -21.90 7.76 11.44
C VAL A 79 -21.89 8.14 12.92
N ASP A 80 -22.41 7.25 13.77
CA ASP A 80 -22.37 7.40 15.21
C ASP A 80 -20.94 7.20 15.74
N LYS A 81 -20.25 8.33 15.95
CA LYS A 81 -18.88 8.35 16.46
C LYS A 81 -18.77 7.72 17.85
N LYS A 82 -19.78 7.85 18.72
CA LYS A 82 -19.71 7.29 20.08
C LYS A 82 -19.79 5.78 20.01
N LEU A 83 -20.71 5.26 19.22
CA LEU A 83 -20.86 3.81 19.00
C LEU A 83 -19.59 3.19 18.41
N PHE A 84 -18.95 3.85 17.45
CA PHE A 84 -17.69 3.39 16.88
C PHE A 84 -16.58 3.35 17.93
N LEU A 85 -16.39 4.44 18.70
CA LEU A 85 -15.32 4.52 19.69
C LEU A 85 -15.49 3.55 20.87
N THR A 86 -16.72 3.24 21.28
CA THR A 86 -16.95 2.36 22.43
C THR A 86 -17.07 0.89 22.06
N SER A 87 -17.47 0.58 20.82
CA SER A 87 -17.88 -0.78 20.44
C SER A 87 -17.29 -1.26 19.10
N GLY A 88 -16.51 -0.44 18.41
CA GLY A 88 -16.01 -0.76 17.06
C GLY A 88 -17.10 -0.86 16.00
N LEU A 89 -18.29 -0.31 16.26
CA LEU A 89 -19.45 -0.46 15.36
C LEU A 89 -19.68 0.82 14.53
N ILE A 90 -19.66 0.67 13.20
CA ILE A 90 -20.06 1.71 12.26
C ILE A 90 -21.55 1.55 11.97
N ALA A 91 -22.35 2.54 12.36
CA ALA A 91 -23.77 2.65 12.04
C ALA A 91 -24.16 4.13 11.89
N LEU A 92 -25.28 4.42 11.22
CA LEU A 92 -25.77 5.79 11.13
C LEU A 92 -26.28 6.31 12.49
N LYS A 93 -26.04 7.59 12.78
CA LYS A 93 -26.56 8.30 13.97
C LYS A 93 -28.07 8.20 14.10
N ASN A 94 -28.77 8.25 12.96
CA ASN A 94 -30.20 8.02 12.91
C ASN A 94 -30.45 6.56 12.45
N PRO A 95 -30.79 5.64 13.36
CA PRO A 95 -30.96 4.22 13.03
C PRO A 95 -32.17 3.94 12.13
N THR A 96 -33.09 4.91 11.96
CA THR A 96 -34.25 4.78 11.05
C THR A 96 -33.90 5.08 9.59
N LYS A 97 -32.76 5.72 9.32
CA LYS A 97 -32.31 6.04 7.97
C LYS A 97 -31.44 4.91 7.42
N PRO A 98 -31.60 4.55 6.14
CA PRO A 98 -30.65 3.65 5.47
C PRO A 98 -29.38 4.40 5.05
N PHE A 99 -28.27 3.68 4.90
CA PHE A 99 -27.15 4.14 4.09
C PHE A 99 -27.62 4.39 2.65
N PRO A 100 -27.08 5.41 1.96
CA PRO A 100 -27.40 5.63 0.56
C PRO A 100 -27.09 4.41 -0.32
N MET A 101 -27.97 4.15 -1.28
CA MET A 101 -27.90 2.98 -2.14
C MET A 101 -27.17 3.28 -3.45
N ASN A 102 -26.62 2.24 -4.08
CA ASN A 102 -26.02 2.23 -5.41
C ASN A 102 -24.88 3.25 -5.59
N GLN A 103 -24.21 3.62 -4.51
CA GLN A 103 -23.03 4.47 -4.53
C GLN A 103 -22.00 4.01 -3.49
N ASP A 104 -20.74 4.33 -3.74
CA ASP A 104 -19.63 4.08 -2.83
C ASP A 104 -19.58 5.18 -1.76
N ILE A 105 -19.53 4.79 -0.48
CA ILE A 105 -19.55 5.72 0.65
C ILE A 105 -18.39 5.41 1.59
N GLY A 106 -17.49 6.39 1.77
CA GLY A 106 -16.48 6.33 2.81
C GLY A 106 -17.12 6.46 4.20
N VAL A 107 -17.03 5.41 5.02
CA VAL A 107 -17.66 5.38 6.36
C VAL A 107 -16.65 5.57 7.50
N LEU A 108 -15.40 5.17 7.29
CA LEU A 108 -14.29 5.35 8.22
C LEU A 108 -13.02 5.64 7.43
N LYS A 109 -12.23 6.61 7.87
CA LYS A 109 -10.89 6.87 7.35
C LYS A 109 -9.88 6.95 8.49
N TRP A 110 -8.63 6.62 8.21
CA TRP A 110 -7.54 6.79 9.15
C TRP A 110 -6.30 7.37 8.48
N ARG A 111 -5.44 7.97 9.32
CA ARG A 111 -4.13 8.47 8.95
C ARG A 111 -3.12 8.02 9.99
N PHE A 112 -2.05 7.37 9.54
CA PHE A 112 -0.81 7.18 10.29
C PHE A 112 0.27 8.07 9.68
N GLN A 113 1.10 8.68 10.51
CA GLN A 113 2.24 9.48 10.06
C GLN A 113 3.38 9.34 11.07
N THR A 114 4.59 9.14 10.56
CA THR A 114 5.79 9.03 11.39
C THR A 114 7.05 9.47 10.63
N HIS A 115 8.10 9.75 11.39
CA HIS A 115 9.48 9.96 10.94
C HIS A 115 10.44 8.89 11.49
N ASP A 116 9.90 7.92 12.22
CA ASP A 116 10.64 6.80 12.79
C ASP A 116 10.81 5.70 11.74
N ASP A 117 12.05 5.41 11.38
CA ASP A 117 12.45 4.47 10.34
C ASP A 117 12.11 3.01 10.67
N SER A 118 11.89 2.67 11.95
CA SER A 118 11.44 1.33 12.35
C SER A 118 10.05 0.94 11.80
N PHE A 119 9.30 1.92 11.29
CA PHE A 119 8.00 1.73 10.66
C PHE A 119 8.07 1.51 9.14
N MET A 120 9.24 1.61 8.53
CA MET A 120 9.39 1.32 7.11
C MET A 120 9.02 -0.15 6.84
N PRO A 121 8.19 -0.46 5.82
CA PRO A 121 7.88 -1.86 5.51
C PRO A 121 9.01 -2.56 4.75
N LEU A 122 9.73 -1.82 3.90
CA LEU A 122 10.77 -2.33 3.00
C LEU A 122 11.93 -1.34 2.89
N SER A 123 13.07 -1.67 3.47
CA SER A 123 14.29 -0.88 3.32
C SER A 123 14.90 -1.12 1.94
N ILE A 124 15.47 -0.07 1.34
CA ILE A 124 16.17 -0.13 0.06
C ILE A 124 17.51 0.57 0.23
N ASN A 125 18.59 -0.19 0.06
CA ASN A 125 19.95 0.31 0.13
C ASN A 125 20.57 0.25 -1.26
N CYS A 126 20.93 1.40 -1.83
CA CYS A 126 21.53 1.51 -3.16
C CYS A 126 22.92 2.13 -3.05
N TRP A 127 23.95 1.36 -3.40
CA TRP A 127 25.36 1.72 -3.28
C TRP A 127 26.01 1.82 -4.67
N PRO A 128 26.00 3.01 -5.29
CA PRO A 128 26.77 3.25 -6.50
C PRO A 128 28.25 3.47 -6.18
N ASN A 129 29.12 2.69 -6.82
CA ASN A 129 30.57 2.72 -6.69
C ASN A 129 31.20 3.20 -8.01
N PRO A 130 31.69 4.45 -8.10
CA PRO A 130 32.35 4.95 -9.29
C PRO A 130 33.56 4.10 -9.66
N THR A 131 33.67 3.76 -10.95
CA THR A 131 34.83 3.10 -11.53
C THR A 131 35.49 4.00 -12.58
N GLY A 132 36.65 3.61 -13.10
CA GLY A 132 37.34 4.40 -14.12
C GLY A 132 36.57 4.56 -15.44
N SER A 133 35.55 3.73 -15.69
CA SER A 133 34.78 3.67 -16.94
C SER A 133 33.26 3.81 -16.76
N GLY A 134 32.78 3.98 -15.52
CA GLY A 134 31.36 4.04 -15.21
C GLY A 134 31.09 3.93 -13.72
N CYS A 135 30.07 3.15 -13.37
CA CYS A 135 29.67 2.91 -11.99
C CYS A 135 29.18 1.46 -11.85
N ASP A 136 29.64 0.79 -10.80
CA ASP A 136 29.11 -0.50 -10.36
C ASP A 136 28.10 -0.21 -9.25
N VAL A 137 26.87 -0.69 -9.39
CA VAL A 137 25.76 -0.40 -8.50
C VAL A 137 25.30 -1.71 -7.86
N ASN A 138 25.33 -1.74 -6.52
CA ASN A 138 24.74 -2.81 -5.72
C ASN A 138 23.49 -2.26 -5.04
N ILE A 139 22.34 -2.90 -5.25
CA ILE A 139 21.07 -2.54 -4.62
C ILE A 139 20.52 -3.73 -3.85
N ILE A 140 20.07 -3.49 -2.62
CA ILE A 140 19.57 -4.51 -1.68
C ILE A 140 18.23 -4.04 -1.15
N TYR A 141 17.26 -4.95 -1.06
CA TYR A 141 16.06 -4.74 -0.24
C TYR A 141 16.12 -5.55 1.05
N GLU A 142 15.45 -5.06 2.09
CA GLU A 142 15.20 -5.80 3.33
C GLU A 142 13.76 -5.56 3.81
N LEU A 143 13.01 -6.64 4.06
CA LEU A 143 11.67 -6.63 4.61
C LEU A 143 11.74 -6.48 6.13
N GLU A 144 11.57 -5.24 6.60
CA GLU A 144 11.58 -4.89 8.02
C GLU A 144 10.34 -5.41 8.74
N ARG A 145 9.17 -5.30 8.08
CA ARG A 145 7.89 -5.77 8.59
C ARG A 145 7.63 -7.20 8.14
N THR A 146 8.25 -8.15 8.84
CA THR A 146 8.19 -9.59 8.52
C THR A 146 6.80 -10.22 8.59
N ASP A 147 5.82 -9.55 9.19
CA ASP A 147 4.42 -9.96 9.19
C ASP A 147 3.67 -9.57 7.91
N MET A 148 4.32 -8.87 6.97
CA MET A 148 3.76 -8.43 5.71
C MET A 148 4.15 -9.35 4.56
N GLU A 149 3.29 -9.36 3.54
CA GLU A 149 3.52 -10.00 2.25
C GLU A 149 3.28 -8.95 1.17
N LEU A 150 4.33 -8.58 0.46
CA LEU A 150 4.31 -7.61 -0.62
C LEU A 150 4.30 -8.37 -1.95
N ASN A 151 3.31 -8.11 -2.80
CA ASN A 151 3.11 -8.78 -4.07
C ASN A 151 3.38 -7.81 -5.22
N ASP A 152 3.79 -8.35 -6.37
CA ASP A 152 4.07 -7.61 -7.60
C ASP A 152 5.02 -6.43 -7.35
N VAL A 153 6.12 -6.70 -6.62
CA VAL A 153 7.08 -5.68 -6.21
C VAL A 153 7.93 -5.27 -7.41
N ILE A 154 8.02 -3.96 -7.66
CA ILE A 154 8.92 -3.38 -8.65
C ILE A 154 9.76 -2.29 -7.98
N ILE A 155 11.07 -2.48 -7.94
CA ILE A 155 12.07 -1.50 -7.51
C ILE A 155 12.68 -0.90 -8.78
N SER A 156 12.44 0.39 -9.04
CA SER A 156 12.91 1.07 -10.25
C SER A 156 14.07 1.99 -9.94
N VAL A 157 15.21 1.71 -10.56
CA VAL A 157 16.44 2.52 -10.48
C VAL A 157 16.55 3.37 -11.76
N PRO A 158 16.59 4.70 -11.68
CA PRO A 158 16.84 5.54 -12.84
C PRO A 158 18.26 5.31 -13.36
N LEU A 159 18.43 5.50 -14.67
CA LEU A 159 19.69 5.32 -15.38
C LEU A 159 20.01 6.57 -16.21
N PRO A 160 21.29 6.87 -16.42
CA PRO A 160 21.71 7.92 -17.33
C PRO A 160 21.27 7.63 -18.78
N ALA A 161 20.83 8.67 -19.49
CA ALA A 161 20.39 8.54 -20.86
C ALA A 161 21.56 8.47 -21.86
N GLY A 162 21.42 7.68 -22.93
CA GLY A 162 22.34 7.70 -24.07
C GLY A 162 23.67 6.95 -23.90
N VAL A 163 23.83 6.19 -22.81
CA VAL A 163 25.06 5.43 -22.50
C VAL A 163 24.99 3.94 -22.81
N GLY A 164 23.84 3.46 -23.33
CA GLY A 164 23.60 2.04 -23.59
C GLY A 164 22.75 1.37 -22.51
N ALA A 165 22.78 0.04 -22.46
CA ALA A 165 22.04 -0.75 -21.47
C ALA A 165 22.95 -1.11 -20.28
N PRO A 166 22.39 -1.25 -19.07
CA PRO A 166 23.15 -1.75 -17.92
C PRO A 166 23.54 -3.21 -18.15
N VAL A 167 24.69 -3.60 -17.61
CA VAL A 167 25.13 -5.01 -17.58
C VAL A 167 24.86 -5.55 -16.18
N VAL A 168 23.82 -6.37 -16.04
CA VAL A 168 23.43 -7.02 -14.78
C VAL A 168 24.30 -8.26 -14.56
N SER A 169 25.01 -8.32 -13.43
CA SER A 169 25.87 -9.45 -13.03
C SER A 169 25.14 -10.44 -12.13
N GLU A 170 24.31 -9.95 -11.22
CA GLU A 170 23.55 -10.74 -10.25
C GLU A 170 22.17 -10.08 -10.03
N CYS A 171 21.15 -10.90 -9.83
CA CYS A 171 19.79 -10.43 -9.60
C CYS A 171 18.94 -11.53 -8.94
N ASP A 172 18.47 -11.27 -7.73
CA ASP A 172 17.43 -12.07 -7.09
C ASP A 172 16.06 -11.71 -7.65
N GLY A 173 15.50 -12.55 -8.52
CA GLY A 173 14.24 -12.29 -9.23
C GLY A 173 14.46 -11.94 -10.69
N ASP A 174 13.54 -11.16 -11.27
CA ASP A 174 13.59 -10.77 -12.68
C ASP A 174 13.92 -9.29 -12.84
N TYR A 175 14.38 -8.87 -14.02
CA TYR A 175 14.60 -7.47 -14.32
C TYR A 175 14.21 -7.09 -15.73
N HIS A 176 13.86 -5.82 -15.91
CA HIS A 176 13.55 -5.22 -17.20
C HIS A 176 14.25 -3.87 -17.37
N HIS A 177 14.93 -3.67 -18.49
CA HIS A 177 15.50 -2.37 -18.86
C HIS A 177 14.54 -1.64 -19.82
N ASP A 178 13.92 -0.56 -19.35
CA ASP A 178 13.08 0.32 -20.17
C ASP A 178 13.95 1.48 -20.71
N SER A 179 14.47 1.29 -21.92
CA SER A 179 15.34 2.29 -22.55
C SER A 179 14.65 3.61 -22.88
N ARG A 180 13.30 3.67 -22.89
CA ARG A 180 12.55 4.90 -23.16
C ARG A 180 12.42 5.75 -21.91
N LYS A 181 12.23 5.10 -20.76
CA LYS A 181 12.20 5.77 -19.45
C LYS A 181 13.58 5.96 -18.84
N CYS A 182 14.61 5.29 -19.38
CA CYS A 182 15.94 5.22 -18.79
C CYS A 182 15.87 4.66 -17.37
N THR A 183 15.26 3.49 -17.21
CA THR A 183 15.07 2.84 -15.91
C THR A 183 15.40 1.35 -15.97
N LEU A 184 16.02 0.85 -14.89
CA LEU A 184 16.13 -0.58 -14.61
C LEU A 184 15.05 -0.95 -13.59
N GLU A 185 14.11 -1.79 -13.98
CA GLU A 185 12.99 -2.26 -13.17
C GLU A 185 13.34 -3.65 -12.62
N TRP A 186 13.61 -3.75 -11.32
CA TRP A 186 13.83 -5.00 -10.60
C TRP A 186 12.49 -5.53 -10.07
N SER A 187 12.10 -6.71 -10.54
CA SER A 187 10.77 -7.29 -10.31
C SER A 187 10.84 -8.53 -9.42
N LEU A 188 10.06 -8.53 -8.35
CA LEU A 188 9.90 -9.67 -7.45
C LEU A 188 8.40 -10.01 -7.32
N PRO A 189 7.98 -11.24 -7.65
CA PRO A 189 6.56 -11.62 -7.56
C PRO A 189 6.00 -11.49 -6.13
N VAL A 190 6.81 -11.86 -5.14
CA VAL A 190 6.47 -11.78 -3.71
C VAL A 190 7.71 -11.51 -2.86
N ILE A 191 7.57 -10.66 -1.84
CA ILE A 191 8.52 -10.48 -0.74
C ILE A 191 7.76 -10.73 0.56
N ASP A 192 8.19 -11.72 1.33
CA ASP A 192 7.64 -12.09 2.63
C ASP A 192 8.76 -12.59 3.59
N GLU A 193 8.38 -13.18 4.72
CA GLU A 193 9.33 -13.71 5.71
C GLU A 193 10.28 -14.81 5.16
N SER A 194 9.91 -15.52 4.10
CA SER A 194 10.76 -16.57 3.51
C SER A 194 11.92 -16.01 2.67
N ASN A 195 11.79 -14.78 2.18
CA ASN A 195 12.78 -14.08 1.36
C ASN A 195 12.92 -12.60 1.81
N LYS A 196 13.24 -12.41 3.09
CA LYS A 196 13.33 -11.08 3.73
C LYS A 196 14.34 -10.15 3.06
N SER A 197 15.34 -10.67 2.35
CA SER A 197 16.31 -9.85 1.64
C SER A 197 16.64 -10.42 0.27
N GLY A 198 17.08 -9.54 -0.60
CA GLY A 198 17.60 -9.88 -1.93
C GLY A 198 18.44 -8.74 -2.47
N SER A 199 19.17 -9.01 -3.54
CA SER A 199 20.11 -8.07 -4.14
C SER A 199 20.08 -8.08 -5.66
N MET A 200 20.52 -6.97 -6.26
CA MET A 200 20.83 -6.86 -7.67
C MET A 200 22.14 -6.08 -7.83
N GLU A 201 22.97 -6.55 -8.74
CA GLU A 201 24.23 -5.91 -9.12
C GLU A 201 24.23 -5.62 -10.62
N PHE A 202 24.58 -4.39 -10.98
CA PHE A 202 24.77 -4.01 -12.37
C PHE A 202 25.85 -2.97 -12.55
N SER A 203 26.36 -2.86 -13.76
CA SER A 203 27.34 -1.84 -14.16
C SER A 203 26.83 -1.04 -15.34
N ILE A 204 27.08 0.27 -15.33
CA ILE A 204 26.72 1.19 -16.42
C ILE A 204 27.60 2.46 -16.37
N SER A 205 27.84 3.12 -17.50
CA SER A 205 28.48 4.44 -17.50
C SER A 205 27.55 5.48 -16.87
N GLY A 206 27.95 6.10 -15.77
CA GLY A 206 27.14 7.06 -15.03
C GLY A 206 27.85 7.59 -13.79
N MET A 207 27.20 8.52 -13.10
CA MET A 207 27.62 9.06 -11.81
C MET A 207 26.66 8.59 -10.70
N PRO A 208 27.10 8.53 -9.43
CA PRO A 208 26.26 8.11 -8.30
C PRO A 208 24.88 8.76 -8.21
N ASP A 209 24.77 10.04 -8.56
CA ASP A 209 23.50 10.78 -8.51
C ASP A 209 22.51 10.39 -9.60
N ASP A 210 22.96 9.73 -10.68
CA ASP A 210 22.10 9.30 -11.79
C ASP A 210 21.15 8.16 -11.38
N PHE A 211 21.46 7.46 -10.28
CA PHE A 211 20.73 6.28 -9.79
C PHE A 211 19.65 6.60 -8.76
N PHE A 212 19.34 7.89 -8.56
CA PHE A 212 18.33 8.36 -7.63
C PHE A 212 17.33 9.32 -8.30
N PRO A 213 16.07 9.38 -7.83
CA PRO A 213 15.52 8.57 -6.75
C PRO A 213 15.22 7.13 -7.16
N VAL A 214 15.50 6.18 -6.27
CA VAL A 214 15.00 4.80 -6.42
C VAL A 214 13.53 4.79 -6.01
N THR A 215 12.66 4.20 -6.82
CA THR A 215 11.23 4.13 -6.52
C THR A 215 10.76 2.70 -6.33
N VAL A 216 9.77 2.50 -5.46
CA VAL A 216 9.19 1.18 -5.19
C VAL A 216 7.70 1.19 -5.47
N SER A 217 7.18 0.11 -6.04
CA SER A 217 5.75 -0.17 -6.10
C SER A 217 5.47 -1.60 -5.68
N PHE A 218 4.34 -1.83 -5.02
CA PHE A 218 3.85 -3.15 -4.64
C PHE A 218 2.36 -3.06 -4.32
N ILE A 219 1.72 -4.22 -4.16
CA ILE A 219 0.40 -4.37 -3.57
C ILE A 219 0.43 -5.39 -2.43
N SER A 220 -0.51 -5.31 -1.50
CA SER A 220 -0.74 -6.34 -0.49
C SER A 220 -2.23 -6.53 -0.23
N LYS A 221 -2.60 -7.76 0.14
CA LYS A 221 -3.95 -8.12 0.58
C LYS A 221 -4.11 -8.01 2.10
N LYS A 222 -3.05 -7.60 2.80
CA LYS A 222 -3.04 -7.28 4.23
C LYS A 222 -2.86 -5.77 4.37
N LEU A 223 -3.59 -5.16 5.29
CA LEU A 223 -3.40 -3.76 5.65
C LEU A 223 -2.11 -3.59 6.45
N TYR A 224 -1.48 -2.43 6.31
CA TYR A 224 -0.38 -1.95 7.12
C TYR A 224 -0.83 -1.60 8.55
N CYS A 225 -1.97 -0.92 8.70
CA CYS A 225 -2.55 -0.68 10.04
C CYS A 225 -3.41 -1.88 10.45
N ASP A 226 -3.43 -2.19 11.74
CA ASP A 226 -4.12 -3.39 12.27
C ASP A 226 -5.64 -3.14 12.44
N ILE A 227 -6.29 -2.82 11.32
CA ILE A 227 -7.73 -2.65 11.17
C ILE A 227 -8.31 -3.83 10.42
N GLN A 228 -9.36 -4.44 10.95
CA GLN A 228 -10.02 -5.57 10.33
C GLN A 228 -11.53 -5.40 10.31
N PHE A 229 -12.15 -5.67 9.16
CA PHE A 229 -13.59 -5.84 9.08
C PHE A 229 -13.99 -7.23 9.57
N ARG A 230 -14.90 -7.29 10.55
CA ARG A 230 -15.34 -8.52 11.21
C ARG A 230 -16.63 -9.07 10.61
N ASP A 231 -17.72 -8.32 10.69
CA ASP A 231 -19.03 -8.72 10.17
C ASP A 231 -19.96 -7.53 9.87
N ALA A 232 -21.07 -7.80 9.20
CA ALA A 232 -22.18 -6.88 8.99
C ALA A 232 -23.48 -7.49 9.55
N ARG A 233 -24.30 -6.67 10.21
CA ARG A 233 -25.56 -7.09 10.82
C ARG A 233 -26.66 -6.07 10.60
N GLN A 234 -27.92 -6.51 10.53
CA GLN A 234 -29.05 -5.58 10.49
C GLN A 234 -29.17 -4.77 11.79
N VAL A 235 -29.67 -3.54 11.66
CA VAL A 235 -29.83 -2.64 12.81
C VAL A 235 -30.91 -3.11 13.78
N ASP A 236 -32.00 -3.67 13.26
CA ASP A 236 -33.24 -3.93 14.01
C ASP A 236 -33.17 -5.20 14.87
N ASP A 237 -32.67 -6.29 14.30
CA ASP A 237 -32.69 -7.63 14.93
C ASP A 237 -31.29 -8.24 15.09
N SER A 238 -30.24 -7.53 14.67
CA SER A 238 -28.84 -7.98 14.70
C SER A 238 -28.59 -9.27 13.91
N VAL A 239 -29.46 -9.61 12.96
CA VAL A 239 -29.28 -10.75 12.06
C VAL A 239 -28.05 -10.50 11.17
N PRO A 240 -27.13 -11.48 11.05
CA PRO A 240 -25.99 -11.38 10.14
C PRO A 240 -26.41 -11.14 8.70
N VAL A 241 -25.69 -10.25 8.03
CA VAL A 241 -25.91 -9.91 6.62
C VAL A 241 -24.81 -10.55 5.79
N LYS A 242 -25.19 -11.19 4.68
CA LYS A 242 -24.23 -11.70 3.71
C LYS A 242 -23.54 -10.52 3.03
N TYR A 243 -22.21 -10.56 2.95
CA TYR A 243 -21.39 -9.50 2.36
C TYR A 243 -20.27 -10.08 1.49
N SER A 244 -19.68 -9.23 0.66
CA SER A 244 -18.34 -9.46 0.11
C SER A 244 -17.40 -8.34 0.55
N SER A 245 -16.12 -8.66 0.71
CA SER A 245 -15.10 -7.69 1.11
C SER A 245 -13.86 -7.76 0.23
N GLU A 246 -13.22 -6.61 0.03
CA GLU A 246 -11.93 -6.47 -0.64
C GLU A 246 -10.98 -5.70 0.28
N ILE A 247 -9.74 -6.17 0.37
CA ILE A 247 -8.66 -5.54 1.13
C ILE A 247 -7.52 -5.26 0.16
N LEU A 248 -7.05 -4.01 0.14
CA LEU A 248 -5.95 -3.59 -0.71
C LEU A 248 -5.07 -2.58 -0.01
N PHE A 249 -3.78 -2.90 0.14
CA PHE A 249 -2.75 -1.96 0.52
C PHE A 249 -1.82 -1.73 -0.68
N TYR A 250 -1.54 -0.47 -1.03
CA TYR A 250 -0.74 -0.16 -2.22
C TYR A 250 0.10 1.10 -2.06
N VAL A 251 1.08 1.26 -2.94
CA VAL A 251 1.95 2.45 -2.95
C VAL A 251 1.29 3.61 -3.71
N ASP A 252 1.19 4.78 -3.07
CA ASP A 252 0.94 6.06 -3.75
C ASP A 252 2.29 6.70 -4.14
N LYS A 253 3.26 6.66 -3.23
CA LYS A 253 4.63 7.12 -3.43
C LYS A 253 5.59 6.35 -2.52
N TYR A 254 6.72 5.90 -3.04
CA TYR A 254 7.80 5.29 -2.25
C TYR A 254 9.12 5.61 -2.93
N GLU A 255 9.90 6.51 -2.34
CA GLU A 255 11.14 7.02 -2.95
C GLU A 255 12.30 7.00 -1.95
N ILE A 256 13.47 6.58 -2.42
CA ILE A 256 14.75 6.81 -1.75
C ILE A 256 15.45 7.93 -2.52
N VAL A 257 15.71 9.06 -1.86
CA VAL A 257 16.25 10.30 -2.45
C VAL A 257 17.67 10.58 -2.01
#